data_AF-A0A3D0SZD9-F1
#
_entry.id   AF-A0A3D0SZD9-F1
#
_cell.length_a   1.000
_cell.length_b   1.000
_cell.length_c   1.000
_cell.angle_alpha   90.00
_cell.angle_beta   90.00
_cell.angle_gamma   90.00
#
_symmetry.space_group_name_H-M   'P 1'
#
loop_
_entity.id
_entity.type
_entity.pdbx_description
1 polymer ?
#
loop_
_entity_poly.entity_id
_entity_poly.type
_entity_poly.pdbx_seq_one_letter_code
_entity_poly.pdbx_strand_id
1 'polypeptide(L)'
;FADMLIKSVLEAQLTQAHGAEVNIGGFEHRLFPLEVKVTEIGFTDPAQPQNNQLVVGRLAGDVELMPLLSDQLIMNQVDLLDVAFNQPRPAPGKVLRQPEGQSFDEILSEAKEALPTVDELLERSPLKTTA
;
A
#
# COMPACT_ATOMS: atom_id res chain seq x y z
N PHE A 1 -2.00 28.62 2.86
CA PHE A 1 -1.25 28.11 4.03
C PHE A 1 -1.84 26.80 4.52
N ALA A 2 -3.12 26.77 4.91
CA ALA A 2 -3.81 25.55 5.36
C ALA A 2 -3.69 24.39 4.34
N ASP A 3 -3.82 24.68 3.05
CA ASP A 3 -3.68 23.67 1.99
C ASP A 3 -2.35 22.91 2.03
N MET A 4 -1.24 23.62 2.22
CA MET A 4 0.08 23.00 2.28
C MET A 4 0.23 22.13 3.52
N LEU A 5 -0.30 22.56 4.67
CA LEU A 5 -0.27 21.75 5.89
C LEU A 5 -1.13 20.49 5.73
N ILE A 6 -2.34 20.63 5.22
CA ILE A 6 -3.26 19.50 5.01
C ILE A 6 -2.65 18.51 4.01
N LYS A 7 -2.10 19.01 2.90
CA LYS A 7 -1.33 18.21 1.93
C LYS A 7 -0.24 17.39 2.62
N SER A 8 0.64 18.03 3.38
CA SER A 8 1.76 17.34 4.04
C SER A 8 1.28 16.30 5.06
N VAL A 9 0.21 16.58 5.80
CA VAL A 9 -0.39 15.61 6.73
C VAL A 9 -1.00 14.44 5.96
N LEU A 10 -1.73 14.69 4.87
CA LEU A 10 -2.29 13.64 4.01
C LEU A 10 -1.18 12.75 3.44
N GLU A 11 -0.13 13.34 2.85
CA GLU A 11 1.02 12.61 2.30
C GLU A 11 1.66 11.71 3.35
N ALA A 12 1.87 12.23 4.57
CA ALA A 12 2.45 11.47 5.67
C ALA A 12 1.54 10.31 6.10
N GLN A 13 0.25 10.57 6.31
CA GLN A 13 -0.70 9.54 6.76
C GLN A 13 -0.90 8.45 5.72
N LEU A 14 -1.05 8.83 4.44
CA LEU A 14 -1.18 7.88 3.34
C LEU A 14 0.09 7.07 3.17
N THR A 15 1.27 7.69 3.27
CA THR A 15 2.56 6.98 3.21
C THR A 15 2.70 5.95 4.34
N GLN A 16 2.32 6.32 5.56
CA GLN A 16 2.33 5.41 6.71
C GLN A 16 1.35 4.25 6.51
N ALA A 17 0.11 4.54 6.12
CA ALA A 17 -0.94 3.55 5.89
C ALA A 17 -0.58 2.58 4.76
N HIS A 18 -0.12 3.11 3.63
CA HIS A 18 0.30 2.34 2.45
C HIS A 18 1.58 1.52 2.71
N GLY A 19 2.48 2.02 3.56
CA GLY A 19 3.78 1.38 3.82
C GLY A 19 4.85 1.68 2.77
N ALA A 20 4.54 2.50 1.77
CA ALA A 20 5.50 3.11 0.87
C ALA A 20 5.09 4.55 0.56
N GLU A 21 6.01 5.32 -0.01
CA GLU A 21 5.86 6.73 -0.28
C GLU A 21 4.62 7.01 -1.13
N VAL A 22 3.79 7.92 -0.63
CA VAL A 22 2.68 8.53 -1.36
C VAL A 22 3.00 9.99 -1.57
N ASN A 23 2.96 10.42 -2.82
CA ASN A 23 3.14 11.82 -3.19
C ASN A 23 1.80 12.42 -3.62
N ILE A 24 1.61 13.69 -3.30
CA ILE A 24 0.49 14.51 -3.76
C ILE A 24 1.10 15.75 -4.43
N GLY A 25 0.66 16.09 -5.63
CA GLY A 25 1.06 17.35 -6.27
C GLY A 25 0.40 18.56 -5.62
N GLY A 26 -0.92 18.49 -5.39
CA GLY A 26 -1.71 19.60 -4.87
C GLY A 26 -2.87 19.19 -3.98
N PHE A 27 -3.20 20.07 -3.04
CA PHE A 27 -4.42 20.03 -2.24
C PHE A 27 -5.08 21.41 -2.30
N GLU A 28 -6.40 21.43 -2.48
CA GLU A 28 -7.20 22.64 -2.40
C GLU A 28 -8.47 22.33 -1.62
N HIS A 29 -8.89 23.28 -0.78
CA HIS A 29 -10.21 23.25 -0.16
C HIS A 29 -10.99 24.52 -0.44
N ARG A 30 -12.31 24.38 -0.46
CA ARG A 30 -13.26 25.50 -0.44
C ARG A 30 -14.13 25.36 0.78
N LEU A 31 -14.40 26.47 1.47
CA LEU A 31 -15.35 26.50 2.58
C LEU A 31 -16.73 26.90 2.05
N PHE A 32 -17.77 26.22 2.54
CA PHE A 32 -19.19 26.47 2.31
C PHE A 32 -19.68 26.40 0.84
N PRO A 33 -20.15 25.22 0.39
CA PRO A 33 -19.98 23.91 1.02
C PRO A 33 -18.50 23.52 1.12
N LEU A 34 -18.17 22.66 2.08
CA LEU A 34 -16.81 22.15 2.21
C LEU A 34 -16.54 21.20 1.03
N GLU A 35 -15.62 21.59 0.17
CA GLU A 35 -15.16 20.78 -0.96
C GLU A 35 -13.66 20.60 -0.86
N VAL A 36 -13.19 19.44 -1.28
CA VAL A 36 -11.76 19.14 -1.35
C VAL A 36 -11.39 18.66 -2.75
N LYS A 37 -10.20 19.03 -3.18
CA LYS A 37 -9.59 18.55 -4.42
C LYS A 37 -8.14 18.19 -4.15
N VAL A 38 -7.76 16.99 -4.57
CA VAL A 38 -6.40 16.47 -4.48
C VAL A 38 -5.95 16.15 -5.90
N THR A 39 -4.74 16.57 -6.26
CA THR A 39 -4.21 16.38 -7.63
C THR A 39 -2.87 15.67 -7.60
N GLU A 40 -2.61 14.89 -8.66
CA GLU A 40 -1.35 14.20 -8.91
C GLU A 40 -0.94 13.29 -7.74
N ILE A 41 -1.82 12.36 -7.39
CA ILE A 41 -1.58 11.39 -6.33
C ILE A 41 -0.82 10.20 -6.91
N GLY A 42 0.32 9.84 -6.32
CA GLY A 42 1.11 8.69 -6.74
C GLY A 42 1.44 7.79 -5.55
N PHE A 43 0.97 6.54 -5.60
CA PHE A 43 1.29 5.50 -4.63
C PHE A 43 2.45 4.65 -5.15
N THR A 44 3.60 4.70 -4.47
CA THR A 44 4.77 3.89 -4.81
C THR A 44 4.46 2.40 -4.70
N ASP A 45 4.93 1.60 -5.65
CA ASP A 45 4.92 0.14 -5.50
C ASP A 45 6.01 -0.30 -4.49
N PRO A 46 5.65 -0.88 -3.33
CA PRO A 46 6.63 -1.31 -2.33
C PRO A 46 7.56 -2.43 -2.82
N ALA A 47 7.12 -3.26 -3.77
CA ALA A 47 7.91 -4.34 -4.37
C ALA A 47 8.77 -3.84 -5.54
N GLN A 48 8.30 -2.83 -6.29
CA GLN A 48 9.02 -2.22 -7.41
C GLN A 48 9.06 -0.69 -7.30
N PRO A 49 9.92 -0.12 -6.43
CA PRO A 49 9.85 1.31 -6.07
C PRO A 49 10.08 2.30 -7.22
N GLN A 50 10.58 1.80 -8.36
CA GLN A 50 10.73 2.56 -9.61
C GLN A 50 9.38 2.91 -10.27
N ASN A 51 8.28 2.29 -9.83
CA ASN A 51 6.95 2.49 -10.37
C ASN A 51 5.98 2.95 -9.27
N ASN A 52 4.95 3.66 -9.71
CA ASN A 52 3.72 3.86 -8.97
C ASN A 52 2.83 2.64 -9.22
N GLN A 53 2.39 1.99 -8.15
CA GLN A 53 1.37 0.96 -8.23
C GLN A 53 0.03 1.57 -8.70
N LEU A 54 -0.29 2.76 -8.21
CA LEU A 54 -1.50 3.53 -8.53
C LEU A 54 -1.15 5.01 -8.70
N VAL A 55 -1.69 5.62 -9.74
CA VAL A 55 -1.67 7.07 -9.98
C VAL A 55 -3.12 7.53 -10.14
N VAL A 56 -3.47 8.65 -9.49
CA VAL A 56 -4.76 9.33 -9.66
C VAL A 56 -4.48 10.78 -9.99
N GLY A 57 -4.85 11.23 -11.19
CA GLY A 57 -4.61 12.61 -11.60
C GLY A 57 -5.45 13.62 -10.80
N ARG A 58 -6.72 13.30 -10.52
CA ARG A 58 -7.59 14.14 -9.69
C ARG A 58 -8.57 13.33 -8.86
N LEU A 59 -8.64 13.66 -7.58
CA LEU A 59 -9.70 13.25 -6.66
C LEU A 59 -10.44 14.51 -6.19
N ALA A 60 -11.76 14.54 -6.29
CA ALA A 60 -12.56 15.65 -5.78
C ALA A 60 -13.89 15.18 -5.20
N GLY A 61 -14.44 15.93 -4.24
CA GLY A 61 -15.74 15.65 -3.66
C GLY A 61 -16.18 16.69 -2.62
N ASP A 62 -17.47 16.67 -2.29
CA ASP A 62 -18.03 17.39 -1.16
C ASP A 62 -17.78 16.62 0.14
N VAL A 63 -17.55 17.35 1.23
CA VAL A 63 -17.36 16.79 2.56
C VAL A 63 -18.38 17.40 3.51
N GLU A 64 -19.02 16.56 4.32
CA GLU A 64 -19.91 17.06 5.36
C GLU A 64 -19.09 17.67 6.51
N LEU A 65 -19.19 18.99 6.68
CA LEU A 65 -18.39 19.74 7.66
C LEU A 65 -18.68 19.33 9.11
N MET A 66 -19.96 19.18 9.50
CA MET A 66 -20.32 18.87 10.89
C MET A 66 -19.84 17.48 11.33
N PRO A 67 -20.02 16.41 10.53
CA PRO A 67 -19.38 15.11 10.78
C PRO A 67 -17.85 15.19 10.83
N LEU A 68 -17.21 15.94 9.91
CA LEU A 68 -15.74 16.04 9.87
C LEU A 68 -15.17 16.61 11.17
N LEU A 69 -15.83 17.62 11.75
CA LEU A 69 -15.47 18.18 13.05
C LEU A 69 -15.70 17.21 14.23
N SER A 70 -16.44 16.12 14.00
CA SER A 70 -16.70 15.02 14.93
C SER A 70 -15.93 13.74 14.54
N ASP A 71 -14.77 13.90 13.90
CA ASP A 71 -13.87 12.84 13.42
C ASP A 71 -14.50 11.86 12.41
N GLN A 72 -15.58 12.26 11.73
CA GLN A 72 -16.26 11.44 10.72
C GLN A 72 -16.11 12.06 9.33
N LEU A 73 -15.35 11.38 8.45
CA LEU A 73 -15.24 11.78 7.05
C LEU A 73 -16.40 11.18 6.24
N ILE A 74 -17.33 12.04 5.83
CA ILE A 74 -18.47 11.66 4.96
C ILE A 74 -18.35 12.46 3.66
N MET A 75 -18.25 11.73 2.55
CA MET A 75 -18.31 12.27 1.19
C MET A 75 -19.45 11.56 0.44
N ASN A 76 -20.45 12.33 0.00
CA ASN A 76 -21.62 11.74 -0.66
C ASN A 76 -21.32 11.40 -2.13
N GLN A 77 -20.52 12.23 -2.79
CA GLN A 77 -20.04 11.99 -4.14
C GLN A 77 -18.52 12.18 -4.19
N VAL A 78 -17.83 11.25 -4.85
CA VAL A 78 -16.39 11.31 -5.07
C VAL A 78 -16.08 11.05 -6.53
N ASP A 79 -15.39 12.00 -7.15
CA ASP A 79 -14.91 11.90 -8.51
C ASP A 79 -13.43 11.54 -8.51
N LEU A 80 -13.08 10.42 -9.14
CA LEU A 80 -11.71 10.00 -9.40
C LEU A 80 -11.47 10.01 -10.91
N LEU A 81 -10.54 10.85 -11.36
CA LEU A 81 -10.18 11.02 -12.76
C LEU A 81 -8.71 10.68 -12.99
N ASP A 82 -8.42 10.24 -14.22
CA ASP A 82 -7.08 9.90 -14.69
C ASP A 82 -6.40 8.84 -13.81
N VAL A 83 -7.12 7.75 -13.56
CA VAL A 83 -6.65 6.61 -12.78
C VAL A 83 -5.80 5.71 -13.68
N ALA A 84 -4.56 5.45 -13.27
CA ALA A 84 -3.64 4.56 -13.97
C ALA A 84 -2.86 3.67 -13.00
N PHE A 85 -2.49 2.47 -13.44
CA PHE A 85 -1.75 1.50 -12.63
C PHE A 85 -0.37 1.24 -13.22
N ASN A 86 0.59 0.85 -12.37
CA ASN A 86 1.94 0.46 -12.77
C ASN A 86 2.61 1.47 -13.72
N GLN A 87 2.67 2.72 -13.29
CA GLN A 87 3.25 3.82 -14.07
C GLN A 87 4.69 4.09 -13.63
N PRO A 88 5.62 4.42 -14.54
CA PRO A 88 7.00 4.73 -14.16
C PRO A 88 7.08 5.99 -13.29
N ARG A 89 8.01 5.99 -12.32
CA ARG A 89 8.32 7.17 -11.48
C ARG A 89 9.59 7.87 -11.98
N PRO A 90 9.71 9.20 -11.80
CA PRO A 90 10.96 9.92 -12.10
C PRO A 90 12.13 9.48 -11.22
N ALA A 91 11.84 9.05 -9.99
CA ALA A 91 12.80 8.54 -9.03
C ALA A 91 12.16 7.44 -8.17
N PRO A 92 12.96 6.46 -7.71
CA PRO A 92 12.46 5.40 -6.85
C PRO A 92 11.86 5.99 -5.55
N GLY A 93 10.66 5.56 -5.19
CA GLY A 93 9.99 5.98 -3.96
C GLY A 93 10.54 5.28 -2.71
N LYS A 94 10.39 5.92 -1.55
CA LYS A 94 10.79 5.36 -0.25
C LYS A 94 9.82 4.26 0.18
N VAL A 95 10.34 3.09 0.52
CA VAL A 95 9.56 1.99 1.10
C VAL A 95 9.74 1.98 2.61
N LEU A 96 8.65 2.01 3.37
CA LEU A 96 8.66 1.94 4.84
C LEU A 96 8.50 0.51 5.36
N ARG A 97 7.67 -0.28 4.68
CA ARG A 97 7.41 -1.69 4.97
C ARG A 97 7.47 -2.47 3.67
N GLN A 98 8.29 -3.50 3.63
CA GLN A 98 8.30 -4.42 2.49
C GLN A 98 7.02 -5.26 2.55
N PRO A 99 6.39 -5.60 1.40
CA PRO A 99 5.25 -6.50 1.42
C PRO A 99 5.64 -7.80 2.14
N GLU A 100 4.72 -8.37 2.91
CA GLU A 100 4.88 -9.70 3.51
C GLU A 100 4.88 -10.76 2.40
N GLY A 101 5.98 -10.84 1.66
CA GLY A 101 6.40 -12.09 1.04
C GLY A 101 7.12 -12.88 2.11
N GLN A 102 6.79 -14.17 2.26
CA GLN A 102 7.56 -15.05 3.12
C GLN A 102 9.04 -14.82 2.81
N SER A 103 9.81 -14.47 3.84
CA SER A 103 11.25 -14.35 3.70
C SER A 103 11.81 -15.68 3.20
N PHE A 104 12.93 -15.64 2.48
CA PHE A 104 13.59 -16.88 2.05
C PHE A 104 13.86 -17.83 3.24
N ASP A 105 14.15 -17.27 4.41
CA ASP A 105 14.36 -18.03 5.65
C ASP A 105 13.07 -18.70 6.16
N GLU A 106 11.91 -18.04 6.07
CA GLU A 106 10.61 -18.65 6.41
C GLU A 106 10.24 -19.78 5.44
N ILE A 107 10.42 -19.55 4.12
CA ILE A 107 10.20 -20.59 3.10
C ILE A 107 11.14 -21.78 3.34
N LEU A 108 12.40 -21.51 3.66
CA LEU A 108 13.39 -22.55 3.95
C LEU A 108 13.08 -23.32 5.24
N SER A 109 12.55 -22.65 6.26
CA SER A 109 12.15 -23.28 7.52
C SER A 109 10.95 -24.21 7.32
N GLU A 110 9.89 -23.74 6.65
CA GLU A 110 8.73 -24.56 6.30
C GLU A 110 9.14 -25.77 5.44
N ALA A 111 10.03 -25.55 4.47
CA ALA A 111 10.55 -26.63 3.63
C ALA A 111 11.35 -27.67 4.44
N LYS A 112 12.16 -27.24 5.41
CA LYS A 112 12.94 -28.14 6.29
C LYS A 112 12.05 -28.95 7.23
N GLU A 113 10.98 -28.35 7.74
CA GLU A 113 9.99 -29.06 8.58
C GLU A 113 9.19 -30.10 7.79
N ALA A 114 8.97 -29.86 6.50
CA ALA A 114 8.28 -30.80 5.62
C ALA A 114 9.19 -31.92 5.06
N LEU A 115 10.51 -31.88 5.28
CA LEU A 115 11.43 -32.92 4.81
C LEU A 115 11.36 -34.14 5.76
N PRO A 116 11.02 -35.34 5.24
CA PRO A 116 11.05 -36.55 6.04
C PRO A 116 12.47 -36.86 6.49
N THR A 117 12.58 -37.39 7.70
CA THR A 117 13.86 -37.79 8.27
C THR A 117 14.43 -39.00 7.52
N VAL A 118 15.76 -39.18 7.60
CA VAL A 118 16.45 -40.31 6.96
C VAL A 118 15.85 -41.65 7.43
N ASP A 119 15.45 -41.74 8.69
CA ASP A 119 14.84 -42.95 9.26
C ASP A 119 13.44 -43.22 8.71
N GLU A 120 12.60 -42.20 8.50
CA GLU A 120 11.28 -42.34 7.85
C GLU A 120 11.40 -42.76 6.37
N LEU A 121 12.44 -42.30 5.67
CA LEU A 121 12.75 -42.75 4.31
C LEU A 121 13.22 -44.21 4.28
N LEU A 122 13.94 -44.66 5.32
CA LEU A 122 14.38 -46.04 5.46
C LEU A 122 13.22 -46.97 5.86
N GLU A 123 12.26 -46.51 6.65
CA GLU A 123 11.04 -47.27 7.00
C GLU A 123 10.07 -47.43 5.84
N ARG A 124 9.99 -46.44 4.94
CA ARG A 124 9.23 -46.52 3.69
C ARG A 124 9.98 -47.28 2.58
N SER A 125 11.25 -47.61 2.80
CA SER A 125 12.03 -48.42 1.87
C SER A 125 11.67 -49.91 2.04
N PRO A 126 11.27 -50.63 0.98
CA PRO A 126 10.81 -52.02 1.05
C PRO A 126 11.92 -53.06 1.32
N LEU A 127 13.03 -52.67 1.95
CA LEU A 127 14.24 -53.50 2.07
C LEU A 127 14.49 -54.12 3.45
N LYS A 128 13.54 -54.11 4.39
CA LYS A 128 13.65 -55.01 5.56
C LYS A 128 13.12 -56.41 5.22
N THR A 129 13.98 -57.21 4.60
CA THR A 129 13.87 -58.68 4.66
C THR A 129 14.13 -59.10 6.11
N THR A 130 13.10 -59.66 6.74
CA THR A 130 13.17 -60.45 7.97
C THR A 130 14.23 -61.55 7.83
N ALA A 131 15.12 -61.65 8.82
CA ALA A 131 15.90 -62.84 9.11
C ALA A 131 15.57 -63.31 10.53
#